data_AF-A0AAU4JK20-F1
#
_entry.id   AF-A0AAU4JK20-F1
#
_cell.length_a   1.000
_cell.length_b   1.000
_cell.length_c   1.000
_cell.angle_alpha   90.00
_cell.angle_beta   90.00
_cell.angle_gamma   90.00
#
_symmetry.space_group_name_H-M   'P 1'
#
loop_
_entity.id
_entity.type
_entity.pdbx_description
1 polymer ?
#
loop_
_entity_poly.entity_id
_entity_poly.type
_entity_poly.pdbx_seq_one_letter_code
_entity_poly.pdbx_strand_id
1 'polypeptide(L)'
;MSRIAPDGRATTPRRPHLPLRPLWLCRVCAAPWPCPVARLALRQEYAHDRIGLSVYLCTVLHEAAADLYRLNPHDGPDPAALFARFLGWARPRHLP
;
A
#
# COMPACT_ATOMS: atom_id res chain seq x y z
N MET A 1 -6.79 -44.99 -24.47
CA MET A 1 -6.02 -44.57 -23.28
C MET A 1 -6.09 -43.04 -23.18
N SER A 2 -7.14 -42.51 -22.55
CA SER A 2 -7.29 -41.06 -22.32
C SER A 2 -6.42 -40.62 -21.15
N ARG A 3 -5.54 -39.64 -21.37
CA ARG A 3 -4.87 -38.91 -20.29
C ARG A 3 -5.67 -37.62 -20.06
N ILE A 4 -6.34 -37.53 -18.92
CA ILE A 4 -6.95 -36.30 -18.42
C ILE A 4 -5.80 -35.36 -18.06
N ALA A 5 -5.68 -34.23 -18.76
CA ALA A 5 -4.83 -33.13 -18.33
C ALA A 5 -5.55 -32.43 -17.16
N PRO A 6 -4.89 -32.19 -16.01
CA PRO A 6 -5.53 -31.43 -14.96
C PRO A 6 -5.60 -29.96 -15.39
N ASP A 7 -6.82 -29.55 -15.67
CA ASP A 7 -7.23 -28.18 -15.91
C ASP A 7 -7.13 -27.35 -14.61
N GLY A 8 -6.93 -26.04 -14.77
CA GLY A 8 -7.20 -25.06 -13.72
C GLY A 8 -6.26 -25.05 -12.52
N ARG A 9 -5.12 -24.34 -12.63
CA ARG A 9 -4.54 -23.70 -11.45
C ARG A 9 -5.57 -22.69 -10.94
N ALA A 10 -6.41 -23.11 -10.00
CA ALA A 10 -7.32 -22.24 -9.29
C ALA A 10 -6.47 -21.13 -8.64
N THR A 11 -6.49 -19.93 -9.21
CA THR A 11 -5.91 -18.75 -8.58
C THR A 11 -6.74 -18.49 -7.34
N THR A 12 -6.22 -18.88 -6.17
CA THR A 12 -6.80 -18.47 -4.89
C THR A 12 -7.00 -16.95 -4.94
N PRO A 13 -8.21 -16.44 -4.62
CA PRO A 13 -8.46 -15.01 -4.67
C PRO A 13 -7.46 -14.30 -3.77
N ARG A 14 -6.63 -13.46 -4.38
CA ARG A 14 -5.53 -12.79 -3.68
C ARG A 14 -6.13 -11.76 -2.75
N ARG A 15 -6.07 -12.01 -1.43
CA ARG A 15 -6.61 -11.10 -0.42
C ARG A 15 -6.02 -9.68 -0.63
N PRO A 16 -6.84 -8.62 -0.58
CA PRO A 16 -6.35 -7.26 -0.79
C PRO A 16 -5.42 -6.87 0.36
N HIS A 17 -4.28 -6.25 0.01
CA HIS A 17 -3.29 -5.77 0.98
C HIS A 17 -3.76 -4.43 1.56
N LEU A 18 -4.73 -4.49 2.47
CA LEU A 18 -5.34 -3.33 3.14
C LEU A 18 -4.59 -2.95 4.43
N PRO A 19 -4.72 -1.69 4.90
CA PRO A 19 -4.14 -1.26 6.16
C PRO A 19 -4.87 -1.87 7.37
N LEU A 20 -4.10 -2.15 8.42
CA LEU A 20 -4.57 -2.49 9.76
C LEU A 20 -4.37 -1.26 10.65
N ARG A 21 -5.42 -0.47 10.85
CA ARG A 21 -5.40 0.66 11.79
C ARG A 21 -5.54 0.18 13.24
N PRO A 22 -4.94 0.86 14.24
CA PRO A 22 -4.12 2.06 14.13
C PRO A 22 -2.63 1.78 13.87
N LEU A 23 -2.21 0.52 13.71
CA LEU A 23 -0.80 0.14 13.56
C LEU A 23 -0.23 0.47 12.17
N TRP A 24 -1.10 0.70 11.19
CA TRP A 24 -0.77 0.90 9.79
C TRP A 24 0.09 -0.22 9.19
N LEU A 25 -0.08 -1.46 9.66
CA LEU A 25 0.54 -2.64 9.05
C LEU A 25 -0.36 -3.24 7.97
N CYS A 26 0.20 -4.02 7.06
CA CYS A 26 -0.60 -4.74 6.08
C CYS A 26 -1.27 -5.96 6.72
N ARG A 27 -2.58 -6.12 6.53
CA ARG A 27 -3.35 -7.28 7.05
C ARG A 27 -2.88 -8.64 6.51
N VAL A 28 -2.19 -8.66 5.37
CA VAL A 28 -1.78 -9.90 4.69
C VAL A 28 -0.34 -10.29 5.03
N CYS A 29 0.58 -9.33 4.98
CA CYS A 29 2.02 -9.61 5.14
C CYS A 29 2.67 -8.97 6.37
N ALA A 30 1.90 -8.28 7.22
CA ALA A 30 2.36 -7.56 8.41
C ALA A 30 3.43 -6.46 8.18
N ALA A 31 3.90 -6.25 6.95
CA ALA A 31 4.81 -5.17 6.61
C ALA A 31 4.13 -3.78 6.75
N PRO A 32 4.89 -2.70 6.95
CA PRO A 32 4.34 -1.34 6.97
C PRO A 32 3.51 -1.05 5.72
N TRP A 33 2.23 -0.71 5.91
CA TRP A 33 1.33 -0.34 4.82
C TRP A 33 1.59 1.13 4.40
N PRO A 34 1.71 1.48 3.12
CA PRO A 34 1.56 0.63 1.94
C PRO A 34 2.78 -0.30 1.75
N CYS A 35 2.53 -1.62 1.80
CA CYS A 35 3.54 -2.62 1.48
C CYS A 35 3.75 -2.70 -0.04
N PRO A 36 4.84 -3.30 -0.56
CA PRO A 36 5.13 -3.31 -2.00
C PRO A 36 3.97 -3.78 -2.88
N VAL A 37 3.21 -4.77 -2.40
CA VAL A 37 2.03 -5.28 -3.10
C VAL A 37 0.89 -4.27 -3.13
N ALA A 38 0.61 -3.57 -2.01
CA ALA A 38 -0.40 -2.53 -1.96
C ALA A 38 -0.01 -1.34 -2.86
N ARG A 39 1.28 -0.98 -2.89
CA ARG A 39 1.80 0.06 -3.79
C ARG A 39 1.54 -0.31 -5.24
N LEU A 40 1.84 -1.53 -5.65
CA LEU A 40 1.57 -2.00 -7.00
C LEU A 40 0.06 -1.93 -7.32
N ALA A 41 -0.79 -2.47 -6.43
CA ALA A 41 -2.24 -2.46 -6.62
C ALA A 41 -2.78 -1.03 -6.79
N LEU A 42 -2.39 -0.12 -5.90
CA LEU A 42 -2.80 1.30 -5.97
C LEU A 42 -2.30 1.98 -7.26
N ARG A 43 -1.10 1.65 -7.74
CA ARG A 43 -0.61 2.19 -9.03
C ARG A 43 -1.41 1.69 -10.23
N GLN A 44 -1.90 0.45 -10.16
CA GLN A 44 -2.72 -0.14 -11.22
C GLN A 44 -4.15 0.42 -11.20
N GLU A 45 -4.74 0.54 -10.02
CA GLU A 45 -6.07 1.12 -9.82
C GLU A 45 -6.13 2.58 -10.30
N TYR A 46 -5.10 3.36 -9.99
CA TYR A 46 -4.96 4.75 -10.42
C TYR A 46 -4.01 4.91 -11.62
N ALA A 47 -3.96 3.93 -12.53
CA ALA A 47 -3.06 3.98 -13.69
C ALA A 47 -3.29 5.22 -14.56
N HIS A 48 -4.55 5.65 -14.68
CA HIS A 48 -4.97 6.79 -15.50
C HIS A 48 -5.22 8.08 -14.69
N ASP A 49 -5.02 8.05 -13.36
CA ASP A 49 -5.23 9.22 -12.49
C ASP A 49 -4.17 9.31 -11.38
N ARG A 50 -2.96 9.73 -11.77
CA ARG A 50 -1.83 9.87 -10.84
C ARG A 50 -2.02 10.98 -9.82
N ILE A 51 -2.81 12.01 -10.17
CA ILE A 51 -3.14 13.11 -9.27
C ILE A 51 -4.09 12.59 -8.19
N GLY A 52 -5.15 11.87 -8.58
CA GLY A 52 -6.06 11.21 -7.65
C GLY A 52 -5.35 10.25 -6.69
N LEU A 53 -4.38 9.46 -7.18
CA LEU A 53 -3.55 8.62 -6.31
C LEU A 53 -2.82 9.44 -5.25
N SER A 54 -2.24 10.56 -5.65
CA SER A 54 -1.47 11.43 -4.75
C SER A 54 -2.37 12.08 -3.70
N VAL A 55 -3.55 12.56 -4.12
CA VAL A 55 -4.56 13.15 -3.22
C VAL A 55 -5.05 12.10 -2.21
N TYR A 56 -5.41 10.90 -2.67
CA TYR A 56 -5.78 9.79 -1.79
C TYR A 56 -4.69 9.49 -0.77
N LEU A 57 -3.44 9.34 -1.22
CA LEU A 57 -2.31 9.02 -0.34
C LEU A 57 -1.99 10.14 0.65
N CYS A 58 -2.24 11.41 0.31
CA CYS A 58 -2.12 12.53 1.25
C CYS A 58 -3.14 12.41 2.41
N THR A 59 -4.42 12.12 2.09
CA THR A 59 -5.45 11.89 3.11
C THR A 59 -5.06 10.72 4.02
N VAL A 60 -4.60 9.62 3.41
CA VAL A 60 -4.21 8.42 4.16
C VAL A 60 -2.95 8.65 5.00
N LEU A 61 -1.97 9.42 4.51
CA LEU A 61 -0.81 9.84 5.29
C LEU A 61 -1.21 10.67 6.52
N HIS A 62 -2.17 11.59 6.36
CA HIS A 62 -2.66 12.40 7.47
C HIS A 62 -3.29 11.54 8.58
N GLU A 63 -4.15 10.58 8.20
CA GLU A 63 -4.73 9.63 9.16
C GLU A 63 -3.65 8.77 9.82
N ALA A 64 -2.65 8.31 9.05
CA ALA A 64 -1.57 7.49 9.56
C ALA A 64 -0.67 8.22 10.54
N ALA A 65 -0.33 9.47 10.25
CA ALA A 65 0.43 10.31 11.15
C ALA A 65 -0.30 10.48 12.49
N ALA A 66 -1.61 10.78 12.45
CA ALA A 66 -2.42 10.95 13.65
C ALA A 66 -2.48 9.67 14.52
N ASP A 67 -2.74 8.51 13.91
CA ASP A 67 -2.81 7.24 14.64
C ASP A 67 -1.44 6.83 15.20
N LEU A 68 -0.38 6.92 14.41
CA LEU A 68 0.97 6.53 14.83
C LEU A 68 1.51 7.45 15.94
N TYR A 69 1.23 8.75 15.86
CA TYR A 69 1.58 9.70 16.92
C TYR A 69 0.84 9.40 18.22
N ARG A 70 -0.44 9.00 18.15
CA ARG A 70 -1.18 8.56 19.35
C ARG A 70 -0.60 7.28 19.97
N LEU A 71 -0.09 6.36 19.17
CA LEU A 71 0.53 5.13 19.65
C LEU A 71 1.93 5.35 20.24
N ASN A 72 2.69 6.32 19.73
CA ASN A 72 3.99 6.71 20.26
C ASN A 72 4.13 8.24 20.33
N PRO A 73 3.67 8.88 21.43
CA PRO A 73 3.68 10.34 21.56
C PRO A 73 5.07 10.96 21.74
N HIS A 74 6.04 10.19 22.26
CA HIS A 74 7.36 10.71 22.62
C HIS A 74 8.34 10.69 21.43
N ASP A 75 8.32 9.62 20.64
CA ASP A 75 9.12 9.47 19.42
C ASP A 75 8.19 9.30 18.22
N GLY A 76 7.38 10.33 17.99
CA GLY A 76 6.45 10.38 16.85
C GLY A 76 7.16 10.04 15.53
N PRO A 77 6.42 9.49 14.54
CA PRO A 77 7.04 9.02 13.31
C PRO A 77 7.76 10.16 12.56
N ASP A 78 8.99 9.90 12.12
CA ASP A 78 9.77 10.86 11.31
C ASP A 78 8.96 11.31 10.08
N PRO A 79 8.71 12.63 9.91
CA PRO A 79 7.98 13.16 8.77
C PRO A 79 8.57 12.75 7.41
N ALA A 80 9.91 12.69 7.29
CA ALA A 80 10.56 12.30 6.04
C ALA A 80 10.31 10.81 5.74
N ALA A 81 10.39 9.94 6.74
CA ALA A 81 10.05 8.53 6.62
C ALA A 81 8.57 8.32 6.23
N LEU A 82 7.63 9.08 6.81
CA LEU A 82 6.22 9.02 6.43
C LEU A 82 6.00 9.45 4.99
N PHE A 83 6.61 10.57 4.57
CA PHE A 83 6.54 11.02 3.18
C PHE A 83 7.07 9.96 2.22
N ALA A 84 8.26 9.41 2.48
CA ALA A 84 8.86 8.37 1.65
C ALA A 84 7.98 7.12 1.55
N ARG A 85 7.35 6.73 2.67
CA ARG A 85 6.48 5.56 2.77
C ARG A 85 5.18 5.71 1.98
N PHE A 86 4.50 6.84 2.07
CA PHE A 86 3.19 7.04 1.43
C PHE A 86 3.30 7.67 0.05
N LEU A 87 4.08 8.75 -0.12
CA LEU A 87 4.10 9.57 -1.33
C LEU A 87 5.35 9.38 -2.20
N GLY A 88 6.48 9.01 -1.61
CA GLY A 88 7.79 8.96 -2.30
C GLY A 88 7.87 8.04 -3.52
N TRP A 89 6.92 7.10 -3.66
CA TRP A 89 6.82 6.16 -4.79
C TRP A 89 5.63 6.44 -5.73
N ALA A 90 4.73 7.36 -5.35
CA ALA A 90 3.49 7.65 -6.08
C ALA A 90 3.74 8.55 -7.31
N ARG A 91 4.79 9.36 -7.30
CA ARG A 91 5.20 10.13 -8.48
C ARG A 91 5.92 9.22 -9.48
N PRO A 92 5.59 9.29 -10.79
CA PRO A 92 6.47 8.73 -11.81
C PRO A 92 7.86 9.38 -11.67
N ARG A 93 8.92 8.57 -11.67
CA ARG A 93 10.25 9.13 -11.91
C ARG A 93 10.20 9.72 -13.32
N HIS A 94 10.24 11.04 -13.45
CA HIS A 94 10.63 11.64 -14.72
C HIS A 94 12.07 11.19 -14.95
N LEU A 95 12.25 10.18 -15.78
CA LEU A 95 13.55 9.92 -16.37
C LEU A 95 13.74 11.03 -17.41
N PRO A 96 14.85 11.78 -17.36
CA PRO A 96 15.19 12.75 -18.40
C PRO A 96 15.40 12.05 -19.76
#